data_AF-A0AA41VVW0-F1
#
_entry.id   AF-A0AA41VVW0-F1
#
_cell.length_a   1.000
_cell.length_b   1.000
_cell.length_c   1.000
_cell.angle_alpha   90.00
_cell.angle_beta   90.00
_cell.angle_gamma   90.00
#
_symmetry.space_group_name_H-M   'P 1'
#
loop_
_entity.id
_entity.type
_entity.pdbx_description
1 polymer ?
#
loop_
_entity_poly.entity_id
_entity_poly.type
_entity_poly.pdbx_seq_one_letter_code
_entity_poly.pdbx_strand_id
1 'polypeptide(L)'
;METVSLFETELDSFVHKYQIRYPEVITYLFDSVLVNKEYFAYAWTNDVKHFGIRTSNRVEGAYSVLKRFLGNSQGGFVECWKQMHKMHESQLTNIKAKFQQSLTFIKHQHRVSDFKGLHNHVSQYALDFIIKESERLEKSRSIAVNFCGCILFKTHGLPCAHMIVEYRMQSKPIPLSLIDSQWRQLNLVPQVASSNAGFDCLPQLQLQNKVGNF
;
A
#
# COMPACT_ATOMS: atom_id res chain seq x y z
N MET A 1 -16.64 -2.36 -8.67
CA MET A 1 -15.56 -1.36 -8.60
C MET A 1 -16.20 -0.12 -8.02
N GLU A 2 -15.69 0.40 -6.91
CA GLU A 2 -16.26 1.59 -6.29
C GLU A 2 -15.94 2.81 -7.16
N THR A 3 -16.95 3.35 -7.81
CA THR A 3 -16.89 4.57 -8.63
C THR A 3 -17.41 5.75 -7.82
N VAL A 4 -17.10 6.98 -8.25
CA VAL A 4 -17.66 8.20 -7.65
C VAL A 4 -19.18 8.16 -7.62
N SER A 5 -19.80 7.70 -8.71
CA SER A 5 -21.26 7.54 -8.78
C SER A 5 -21.83 6.53 -7.78
N LEU A 6 -21.14 5.41 -7.56
CA LEU A 6 -21.56 4.42 -6.56
C LEU A 6 -21.43 5.00 -5.15
N PHE A 7 -20.31 5.70 -4.89
CA PHE A 7 -20.09 6.37 -3.61
C PHE A 7 -21.18 7.41 -3.31
N GLU A 8 -21.54 8.25 -4.29
CA GLU A 8 -22.61 9.24 -4.14
C GLU A 8 -23.96 8.58 -3.86
N THR A 9 -24.30 7.52 -4.60
CA THR A 9 -25.54 6.76 -4.40
C THR A 9 -25.61 6.12 -3.01
N GLU A 10 -24.51 5.54 -2.54
CA GLU A 10 -24.42 4.93 -1.21
C GLU A 10 -24.45 5.99 -0.10
N LEU A 11 -23.82 7.15 -0.33
CA LEU A 11 -23.84 8.29 0.59
C LEU A 11 -25.26 8.84 0.75
N ASP A 12 -25.99 9.03 -0.35
CA ASP A 12 -27.38 9.50 -0.31
C ASP A 12 -28.28 8.52 0.47
N SER A 13 -28.09 7.21 0.23
CA SER A 13 -28.80 6.16 0.96
C SER A 13 -28.48 6.18 2.46
N PHE A 14 -27.21 6.43 2.80
CA PHE A 14 -26.76 6.57 4.19
C PHE A 14 -27.38 7.80 4.86
N VAL A 15 -27.35 8.96 4.19
CA VAL A 15 -27.93 10.21 4.69
C VAL A 15 -29.43 10.04 4.93
N HIS A 16 -30.16 9.53 3.93
CA HIS A 16 -31.61 9.31 4.06
C HIS A 16 -31.95 8.41 5.27
N LYS A 17 -31.13 7.39 5.53
CA LYS A 17 -31.34 6.45 6.64
C LYS A 17 -31.11 7.08 8.02
N TYR A 18 -30.13 7.97 8.16
CA TYR A 18 -29.66 8.45 9.46
C TYR A 18 -30.00 9.91 9.77
N GLN A 19 -30.39 10.71 8.77
CA GLN A 19 -30.68 12.14 8.93
C GLN A 19 -31.73 12.42 10.01
N ILE A 20 -32.79 11.62 10.07
CA ILE A 20 -33.90 11.85 11.02
C ILE A 20 -33.44 11.55 12.46
N ARG A 21 -32.63 10.51 12.65
CA ARG A 21 -32.25 10.02 13.97
C ARG A 21 -31.01 10.72 14.54
N TYR A 22 -30.09 11.14 13.66
CA TYR A 22 -28.81 11.73 14.04
C TYR A 22 -28.44 12.92 13.14
N PRO A 23 -29.28 13.98 13.09
CA PRO A 23 -29.05 15.11 12.17
C PRO A 23 -27.70 15.81 12.44
N GLU A 24 -27.35 15.99 13.71
CA GLU A 24 -26.08 16.63 14.12
C GLU A 24 -24.85 15.85 13.65
N VAL A 25 -24.92 14.51 13.67
CA VAL A 25 -23.84 13.65 13.20
C VAL A 25 -23.70 13.77 11.68
N ILE A 26 -24.80 13.82 10.94
CA ILE A 26 -24.74 14.01 9.49
C ILE A 26 -24.14 15.38 9.16
N THR A 27 -24.58 16.46 9.81
CA THR A 27 -23.98 17.80 9.65
C THR A 27 -22.48 17.77 9.90
N TYR A 28 -22.04 17.17 11.02
CA TYR A 28 -20.62 17.02 11.31
C TYR A 28 -19.86 16.24 10.21
N LEU A 29 -20.43 15.15 9.70
CA LEU A 29 -19.80 14.37 8.64
C LEU A 29 -19.60 15.20 7.37
N PHE A 30 -20.59 15.99 6.96
CA PHE A 30 -20.46 16.86 5.79
C PHE A 30 -19.47 18.00 6.02
N ASP A 31 -19.49 18.62 7.19
CA ASP A 31 -18.68 19.81 7.49
C ASP A 31 -17.21 19.48 7.78
N SER A 32 -16.93 18.30 8.33
CA SER A 32 -15.58 17.95 8.83
C SER A 32 -14.93 16.78 8.11
N VAL A 33 -15.69 15.71 7.82
CA VAL A 33 -15.12 14.44 7.34
C VAL A 33 -15.14 14.38 5.81
N LEU A 34 -16.29 14.60 5.19
CA LEU A 34 -16.51 14.42 3.76
C LEU A 34 -15.85 15.51 2.91
N VAL A 35 -15.45 16.65 3.51
CA VAL A 35 -14.56 17.63 2.89
C VAL A 35 -13.27 16.99 2.39
N ASN A 36 -12.80 15.93 3.07
CA ASN A 36 -11.57 15.21 2.77
C ASN A 36 -11.81 13.85 2.12
N LYS A 37 -13.02 13.57 1.59
CA LYS A 37 -13.41 12.25 1.06
C LYS A 37 -12.45 11.70 0.01
N GLU A 38 -11.88 12.56 -0.83
CA GLU A 38 -10.98 12.16 -1.91
C GLU A 38 -9.69 11.50 -1.41
N TYR A 39 -9.30 11.76 -0.15
CA TYR A 39 -8.09 11.20 0.46
C TYR A 39 -8.28 9.81 1.06
N PHE A 40 -9.53 9.36 1.31
CA PHE A 40 -9.78 8.09 1.99
C PHE A 40 -10.86 7.21 1.33
N ALA A 41 -11.78 7.79 0.56
CA ALA A 41 -12.82 7.03 -0.09
C ALA A 41 -12.27 6.34 -1.34
N TYR A 42 -12.58 5.04 -1.44
CA TYR A 42 -12.10 4.16 -2.50
C TYR A 42 -12.40 4.65 -3.92
N ALA A 43 -13.52 5.37 -4.10
CA ALA A 43 -13.88 5.98 -5.38
C ALA A 43 -12.78 6.89 -5.96
N TRP A 44 -11.98 7.55 -5.11
CA TRP A 44 -10.84 8.36 -5.53
C TRP A 44 -9.51 7.64 -5.27
N THR A 45 -9.35 7.00 -4.10
CA THR A 45 -8.05 6.42 -3.74
C THR A 45 -7.67 5.22 -4.61
N ASN A 46 -8.64 4.50 -5.20
CA ASN A 46 -8.34 3.37 -6.09
C ASN A 46 -7.71 3.78 -7.44
N ASP A 47 -7.69 5.08 -7.74
CA ASP A 47 -7.07 5.63 -8.94
C ASP A 47 -5.69 6.28 -8.68
N VAL A 48 -5.24 6.30 -7.43
CA VAL A 48 -3.93 6.84 -7.03
C VAL A 48 -3.00 5.73 -6.55
N LYS A 49 -1.73 5.82 -6.89
CA LYS A 49 -0.71 4.88 -6.43
C LYS A 49 -0.35 5.15 -4.97
N HIS A 50 -0.73 4.24 -4.08
CA HIS A 50 -0.51 4.39 -2.63
C HIS A 50 0.09 3.12 -1.99
N PHE A 51 0.36 2.05 -2.75
CA PHE A 51 1.00 0.80 -2.30
C PHE A 51 0.35 0.14 -1.05
N GLY A 52 -0.96 0.30 -0.90
CA GLY A 52 -1.72 -0.18 0.27
C GLY A 52 -1.62 0.70 1.52
N ILE A 53 -0.91 1.83 1.48
CA ILE A 53 -0.85 2.83 2.55
C ILE A 53 -2.10 3.72 2.48
N ARG A 54 -3.18 3.28 3.13
CA ARG A 54 -4.45 4.05 3.18
C ARG A 54 -4.93 4.35 4.60
N THR A 55 -4.35 3.70 5.61
CA THR A 55 -4.77 3.81 7.00
C THR A 55 -3.59 4.08 7.92
N SER A 56 -3.86 4.66 9.08
CA SER A 56 -2.88 4.89 10.15
C SER A 56 -2.35 3.60 10.79
N ASN A 57 -2.89 2.42 10.45
CA ASN A 57 -2.50 1.13 11.03
C ASN A 57 -0.98 0.88 10.98
N ARG A 58 -0.30 1.34 9.92
CA ARG A 58 1.17 1.22 9.80
C ARG A 58 1.89 2.10 10.83
N VAL A 59 1.41 3.32 11.04
CA VAL A 59 1.93 4.28 12.02
C VAL A 59 1.65 3.79 13.43
N GLU A 60 0.43 3.33 13.71
CA GLU A 60 0.03 2.78 15.01
C GLU A 60 0.82 1.51 15.34
N GLY A 61 1.05 0.64 14.36
CA GLY A 61 1.90 -0.54 14.51
C GLY A 61 3.35 -0.16 14.84
N ALA A 62 3.92 0.84 14.14
CA ALA A 62 5.25 1.35 14.45
C ALA A 62 5.33 1.94 15.86
N TYR A 63 4.31 2.68 16.27
CA TYR A 63 4.22 3.26 17.61
C TYR A 63 4.09 2.18 18.70
N SER A 64 3.33 1.12 18.44
CA SER A 64 3.22 -0.04 19.33
C SER A 64 4.56 -0.75 19.49
N VAL A 65 5.32 -0.93 18.41
CA VAL A 65 6.68 -1.48 18.46
C VAL A 65 7.60 -0.58 19.30
N LEU A 66 7.59 0.73 19.06
CA LEU A 66 8.38 1.69 19.82
C LEU A 66 8.07 1.62 21.32
N LYS A 67 6.79 1.66 21.69
CA LYS A 67 6.34 1.52 23.09
C LYS A 67 6.87 0.24 23.74
N ARG A 68 6.85 -0.88 23.01
CA ARG A 68 7.39 -2.15 23.51
C ARG A 68 8.89 -2.10 23.79
N PHE A 69 9.68 -1.39 22.98
CA PHE A 69 11.10 -1.19 23.23
C PHE A 69 11.37 -0.23 24.39
N LEU A 70 10.57 0.83 24.52
CA LEU A 70 10.69 1.79 25.62
C LEU A 70 10.28 1.17 26.98
N GLY A 71 9.38 0.19 26.97
CA GLY A 71 8.95 -0.53 28.17
C GLY A 71 8.01 0.32 29.02
N ASN A 72 8.54 0.98 30.05
CA ASN A 72 7.78 1.82 30.97
C ASN A 72 8.18 3.30 30.86
N SER A 73 7.40 4.18 31.48
CA SER A 73 7.61 5.64 31.43
C SER A 73 8.65 6.17 32.44
N GLN A 74 9.42 5.30 33.10
CA GLN A 74 10.38 5.70 34.14
C GLN A 74 11.82 5.82 33.62
N GLY A 75 12.06 5.50 32.35
CA GLY A 75 13.38 5.60 31.73
C GLY A 75 13.83 7.05 31.52
N GLY A 76 15.09 7.35 31.86
CA GLY A 76 15.72 8.62 31.51
C GLY A 76 16.03 8.73 30.02
N PHE A 77 16.33 9.95 29.54
CA PHE A 77 16.58 10.23 28.12
C PHE A 77 17.60 9.30 27.45
N VAL A 78 18.74 9.07 28.11
CA VAL A 78 19.81 8.19 27.59
C VAL A 78 19.33 6.75 27.43
N GLU A 79 18.47 6.26 28.32
CA GLU A 79 17.93 4.90 28.21
C GLU A 79 16.92 4.82 27.07
N CYS A 80 16.03 5.80 26.93
CA CYS A 80 15.11 5.89 25.79
C CYS A 80 15.87 5.87 24.46
N TRP A 81 16.96 6.64 24.35
CA TRP A 81 17.82 6.63 23.15
C TRP A 81 18.42 5.25 22.87
N LYS A 82 18.98 4.57 23.88
CA LYS A 82 19.54 3.22 23.72
C LYS A 82 18.48 2.22 23.25
N GLN A 83 17.25 2.30 23.77
CA GLN A 83 16.16 1.42 23.36
C GLN A 83 15.69 1.72 21.93
N MET A 84 15.60 2.99 21.54
CA MET A 84 15.31 3.38 20.16
C MET A 84 16.40 2.90 19.19
N HIS A 85 17.67 3.01 19.56
CA HIS A 85 18.78 2.51 18.77
C HIS A 85 18.67 0.99 18.54
N LYS A 86 18.44 0.21 19.62
CA LYS A 86 18.21 -1.25 19.53
C LYS A 86 17.00 -1.59 18.65
N MET A 87 15.93 -0.81 18.73
CA MET A 87 14.76 -0.97 17.86
C MET A 87 15.15 -0.83 16.39
N HIS A 88 15.88 0.23 16.04
CA HIS A 88 16.34 0.46 14.67
C HIS A 88 17.27 -0.65 14.17
N GLU A 89 18.21 -1.12 14.99
CA GLU A 89 19.09 -2.25 14.64
C GLU A 89 18.29 -3.54 14.39
N SER A 90 17.29 -3.81 15.23
CA SER A 90 16.39 -4.96 15.08
C SER A 90 15.57 -4.87 13.79
N GLN A 91 15.01 -3.70 13.49
CA GLN A 91 14.26 -3.46 12.26
C GLN A 91 15.15 -3.60 11.02
N LEU A 92 16.36 -3.04 11.05
CA LEU A 92 17.33 -3.14 9.97
C LEU A 92 17.71 -4.59 9.69
N THR A 93 17.95 -5.36 10.75
CA THR A 93 18.27 -6.80 10.66
C THR A 93 17.10 -7.57 10.03
N ASN A 94 15.86 -7.29 10.45
CA ASN A 94 14.66 -7.92 9.88
C ASN A 94 14.47 -7.57 8.40
N ILE A 95 14.66 -6.31 8.03
CA ILE A 95 14.57 -5.86 6.62
C ILE A 95 15.61 -6.59 5.77
N LYS A 96 16.89 -6.62 6.21
CA LYS A 96 17.96 -7.36 5.53
C LYS A 96 17.62 -8.84 5.37
N ALA A 97 17.11 -9.48 6.43
CA ALA A 97 16.71 -10.88 6.39
C ALA A 97 15.57 -11.14 5.38
N LYS A 98 14.56 -10.27 5.31
CA LYS A 98 13.45 -10.36 4.34
C LYS A 98 13.88 -10.13 2.90
N PHE A 99 14.81 -9.20 2.69
CA PHE A 99 15.43 -9.00 1.39
C PHE A 99 16.20 -10.24 0.95
N GLN A 100 17.07 -10.77 1.81
CA GLN A 100 17.79 -12.01 1.53
C GLN A 100 16.83 -13.15 1.22
N GLN A 101 15.76 -13.31 2.01
CA GLN A 101 14.74 -14.30 1.77
C GLN A 101 14.11 -14.15 0.38
N SER A 102 13.83 -12.92 -0.07
CA SER A 102 13.28 -12.67 -1.41
C SER A 102 14.29 -12.91 -2.52
N LEU A 103 15.60 -12.78 -2.26
CA LEU A 103 16.68 -12.99 -3.22
C LEU A 103 17.08 -14.47 -3.38
N THR A 104 16.92 -15.28 -2.33
CA THR A 104 17.47 -16.65 -2.32
C THR A 104 16.43 -17.75 -2.23
N PHE A 105 15.21 -17.45 -1.78
CA PHE A 105 14.19 -18.46 -1.52
C PHE A 105 12.91 -18.19 -2.29
N ILE A 106 12.37 -19.25 -2.90
CA ILE A 106 11.07 -19.23 -3.59
C ILE A 106 10.07 -20.03 -2.75
N LYS A 107 9.07 -19.35 -2.18
CA LYS A 107 7.99 -20.01 -1.43
C LYS A 107 7.25 -20.99 -2.35
N HIS A 108 6.74 -22.08 -1.81
CA HIS A 108 5.98 -23.08 -2.57
C HIS A 108 4.87 -22.46 -3.42
N GLN A 109 4.06 -21.58 -2.84
CA GLN A 109 2.98 -20.89 -3.55
C GLN A 109 3.46 -20.01 -4.73
N HIS A 110 4.71 -19.53 -4.71
CA HIS A 110 5.29 -18.71 -5.78
C HIS A 110 5.87 -19.54 -6.93
N ARG A 111 5.89 -20.87 -6.83
CA ARG A 111 6.44 -21.79 -7.86
C ARG A 111 5.47 -22.00 -9.04
N VAL A 112 4.81 -20.93 -9.47
CA VAL A 112 3.98 -20.91 -10.67
C VAL A 112 4.80 -20.44 -11.86
N SER A 113 4.51 -20.97 -13.05
CA SER A 113 5.22 -20.64 -14.30
C SER A 113 5.19 -19.14 -14.61
N ASP A 114 4.09 -18.47 -14.28
CA ASP A 114 3.86 -17.05 -14.50
C ASP A 114 4.95 -16.17 -13.88
N PHE A 115 5.55 -16.62 -12.77
CA PHE A 115 6.49 -15.84 -11.96
C PHE A 115 7.96 -16.15 -12.24
N LYS A 116 8.26 -17.02 -13.22
CA LYS A 116 9.64 -17.41 -13.52
C LYS A 116 10.57 -16.21 -13.75
N GLY A 117 10.06 -15.15 -14.37
CA GLY A 117 10.81 -13.90 -14.61
C GLY A 117 10.87 -12.94 -13.41
N LEU A 118 10.13 -13.22 -12.33
CA LEU A 118 10.01 -12.35 -11.15
C LEU A 118 10.76 -12.92 -9.93
N HIS A 119 11.02 -14.23 -9.90
CA HIS A 119 11.74 -14.89 -8.82
C HIS A 119 13.09 -14.20 -8.57
N ASN A 120 13.42 -13.96 -7.31
CA ASN A 120 14.67 -13.32 -6.87
C ASN A 120 14.89 -11.88 -7.35
N HIS A 121 13.93 -11.27 -8.05
CA HIS A 121 14.00 -9.88 -8.53
C HIS A 121 12.89 -8.99 -7.93
N VAL A 122 11.90 -9.62 -7.31
CA VAL A 122 10.72 -8.96 -6.75
C VAL A 122 10.52 -9.45 -5.32
N SER A 123 10.08 -8.54 -4.44
CA SER A 123 9.77 -8.91 -3.05
C SER A 123 8.71 -10.00 -3.00
N GLN A 124 8.90 -10.97 -2.09
CA GLN A 124 7.89 -12.01 -1.86
C GLN A 124 6.52 -11.44 -1.48
N TYR A 125 6.50 -10.26 -0.85
CA TYR A 125 5.26 -9.56 -0.48
C TYR A 125 4.47 -9.08 -1.70
N ALA A 126 5.14 -8.61 -2.75
CA ALA A 126 4.49 -8.27 -4.02
C ALA A 126 3.95 -9.51 -4.75
N LEU A 127 4.71 -10.61 -4.74
CA LEU A 127 4.24 -11.89 -5.30
C LEU A 127 2.98 -12.39 -4.58
N ASP A 128 2.89 -12.19 -3.26
CA ASP A 128 1.70 -12.53 -2.48
C ASP A 128 0.45 -11.73 -2.92
N PHE A 129 0.60 -10.48 -3.40
CA PHE A 129 -0.52 -9.72 -3.99
C PHE A 129 -0.98 -10.31 -5.34
N ILE A 130 -0.02 -10.65 -6.21
CA ILE A 130 -0.33 -11.19 -7.55
C ILE A 130 -1.00 -12.57 -7.43
N ILE A 131 -0.59 -13.39 -6.45
CA ILE A 131 -1.29 -14.65 -6.14
C ILE A 131 -2.72 -14.39 -5.69
N LYS A 132 -2.93 -13.49 -4.73
CA LYS A 132 -4.30 -13.18 -4.25
C LYS A 132 -5.21 -12.72 -5.39
N GLU A 133 -4.67 -11.94 -6.33
CA GLU A 133 -5.42 -11.51 -7.52
C GLU A 133 -5.72 -12.68 -8.46
N SER A 134 -4.78 -13.63 -8.60
CA SER A 134 -4.97 -14.87 -9.36
C SER A 134 -6.00 -15.80 -8.72
N GLU A 135 -5.98 -15.98 -7.40
CA GLU A 135 -6.99 -16.73 -6.66
C GLU A 135 -8.38 -16.08 -6.76
N ARG A 136 -8.42 -14.73 -6.74
CA ARG A 136 -9.66 -13.97 -6.95
C ARG A 136 -10.26 -14.24 -8.34
N LEU A 137 -9.41 -14.29 -9.38
CA LEU A 137 -9.82 -14.65 -10.74
C LEU A 137 -10.44 -16.05 -10.79
N GLU A 138 -9.76 -17.04 -10.23
CA GLU A 138 -10.19 -18.45 -10.25
C GLU A 138 -11.56 -18.63 -9.57
N LYS A 139 -11.80 -17.94 -8.44
CA LYS A 139 -13.08 -17.96 -7.73
C LYS A 139 -14.23 -17.32 -8.51
N SER A 140 -13.93 -16.36 -9.38
CA SER A 140 -14.93 -15.53 -10.07
C SER A 140 -15.46 -16.06 -11.41
N ARG A 141 -15.07 -17.29 -11.83
CA ARG A 141 -15.52 -17.96 -13.07
C ARG A 141 -15.55 -17.05 -14.32
N SER A 142 -14.39 -16.49 -14.69
CA SER A 142 -14.11 -15.75 -15.95
C SER A 142 -14.93 -14.49 -16.27
N ILE A 143 -16.06 -14.21 -15.60
CA ILE A 143 -16.84 -12.96 -15.78
C ILE A 143 -16.03 -11.72 -15.37
N ALA A 144 -15.05 -11.88 -14.48
CA ALA A 144 -14.26 -10.77 -13.92
C ALA A 144 -13.17 -10.19 -14.86
N VAL A 145 -12.82 -10.85 -15.97
CA VAL A 145 -11.76 -10.33 -16.87
C VAL A 145 -12.24 -9.07 -17.59
N ASN A 146 -13.50 -9.06 -18.03
CA ASN A 146 -14.13 -7.93 -18.73
C ASN A 146 -14.43 -6.72 -17.83
N PHE A 147 -14.32 -6.88 -16.51
CA PHE A 147 -14.54 -5.82 -15.51
C PHE A 147 -13.32 -5.62 -14.62
N CYS A 148 -12.13 -5.88 -15.13
CA CYS A 148 -10.91 -5.64 -14.40
C CYS A 148 -10.72 -4.13 -14.25
N GLY A 149 -11.18 -3.57 -13.12
CA GLY A 149 -10.97 -2.16 -12.77
C GLY A 149 -9.50 -1.75 -12.58
N CYS A 150 -8.55 -2.65 -12.82
CA CYS A 150 -7.11 -2.40 -12.73
C CYS A 150 -6.66 -1.83 -11.39
N ILE A 151 -7.44 -2.01 -10.32
CA ILE A 151 -7.17 -1.37 -9.02
C ILE A 151 -5.77 -1.76 -8.53
N LEU A 152 -5.40 -3.05 -8.60
CA LEU A 152 -4.08 -3.51 -8.19
C LEU A 152 -2.95 -2.84 -8.98
N PHE A 153 -3.15 -2.62 -10.27
CA PHE A 153 -2.18 -1.92 -11.13
C PHE A 153 -2.11 -0.43 -10.80
N LYS A 154 -3.24 0.27 -10.68
CA LYS A 154 -3.29 1.69 -10.35
C LYS A 154 -2.71 1.98 -8.96
N THR A 155 -3.11 1.20 -7.96
CA THR A 155 -2.79 1.46 -6.56
C THR A 155 -1.45 0.91 -6.11
N HIS A 156 -1.02 -0.23 -6.66
CA HIS A 156 0.24 -0.88 -6.26
C HIS A 156 1.26 -0.94 -7.40
N GLY A 157 0.91 -0.67 -8.66
CA GLY A 157 1.83 -0.89 -9.79
C GLY A 157 2.19 -2.36 -9.96
N LEU A 158 1.21 -3.24 -9.73
CA LEU A 158 1.34 -4.69 -9.89
C LEU A 158 0.34 -5.21 -10.93
N PRO A 159 0.64 -6.31 -11.64
CA PRO A 159 -0.25 -6.89 -12.64
C PRO A 159 -1.63 -7.15 -12.06
N CYS A 160 -2.66 -6.57 -12.68
CA CYS A 160 -4.04 -6.82 -12.30
C CYS A 160 -4.60 -8.05 -13.01
N ALA A 161 -5.81 -8.46 -12.63
CA ALA A 161 -6.52 -9.61 -13.16
C ALA A 161 -6.42 -9.78 -14.70
N HIS A 162 -6.77 -8.75 -15.49
CA HIS A 162 -6.76 -8.91 -16.96
C HIS A 162 -5.35 -9.16 -17.50
N MET A 163 -4.32 -8.52 -16.91
CA MET A 163 -2.93 -8.65 -17.37
C MET A 163 -2.44 -10.07 -17.10
N ILE A 164 -2.74 -10.61 -15.91
CA ILE A 164 -2.38 -11.97 -15.55
C ILE A 164 -2.98 -12.97 -16.55
N VAL A 165 -4.27 -12.82 -16.89
CA VAL A 165 -4.94 -13.68 -17.87
C VAL A 165 -4.31 -13.55 -19.25
N GLU A 166 -4.01 -12.33 -19.70
CA GLU A 166 -3.37 -12.09 -20.99
C GLU A 166 -2.03 -12.80 -21.12
N TYR A 167 -1.13 -12.68 -20.13
CA TYR A 167 0.17 -13.36 -20.14
C TYR A 167 0.03 -14.89 -20.10
N ARG A 168 -0.93 -15.41 -19.32
CA ARG A 168 -1.26 -16.84 -19.29
C ARG A 168 -1.74 -17.35 -20.65
N MET A 169 -2.64 -16.64 -21.31
CA MET A 169 -3.15 -17.00 -22.65
C MET A 169 -2.03 -17.00 -23.69
N GLN A 170 -1.07 -16.08 -23.59
CA GLN A 170 0.10 -16.03 -24.46
C GLN A 170 1.17 -17.06 -24.09
N SER A 171 0.99 -17.85 -23.02
CA SER A 171 2.00 -18.76 -22.46
C SER A 171 3.34 -18.06 -22.17
N LYS A 172 3.28 -16.79 -21.74
CA LYS A 172 4.44 -15.98 -21.41
C LYS A 172 4.50 -15.71 -19.90
N PRO A 173 5.70 -15.68 -19.30
CA PRO A 173 5.85 -15.22 -17.93
C PRO A 173 5.53 -13.72 -17.84
N ILE A 174 5.08 -13.28 -16.67
CA ILE A 174 4.87 -11.86 -16.38
C ILE A 174 6.23 -11.14 -16.42
N PRO A 175 6.39 -10.07 -17.23
CA PRO A 175 7.65 -9.38 -17.36
C PRO A 175 7.95 -8.52 -16.13
N LEU A 176 9.23 -8.43 -15.77
CA LEU A 176 9.69 -7.62 -14.65
C LEU A 176 9.37 -6.11 -14.82
N SER A 177 9.27 -5.63 -16.06
CA SER A 177 8.92 -4.24 -16.38
C SER A 177 7.51 -3.84 -15.97
N LEU A 178 6.61 -4.82 -15.78
CA LEU A 178 5.24 -4.56 -15.31
C LEU A 178 5.16 -4.37 -13.78
N ILE A 179 6.27 -4.60 -13.08
CA ILE A 179 6.36 -4.48 -11.63
C ILE A 179 6.96 -3.12 -11.28
N ASP A 180 6.26 -2.35 -10.45
CA ASP A 180 6.77 -1.07 -9.95
C ASP A 180 8.13 -1.22 -9.25
N SER A 181 9.01 -0.23 -9.39
CA SER A 181 10.34 -0.19 -8.75
C SER A 181 10.28 -0.39 -7.23
N GLN A 182 9.22 0.09 -6.57
CA GLN A 182 9.02 -0.07 -5.13
C GLN A 182 9.08 -1.56 -4.70
N TRP A 183 8.60 -2.48 -5.54
CA TRP A 183 8.57 -3.91 -5.24
C TRP A 183 9.84 -4.66 -5.67
N ARG A 184 10.66 -4.04 -6.53
CA ARG A 184 11.95 -4.55 -7.01
C ARG A 184 13.11 -4.17 -6.09
N GLN A 185 12.89 -3.22 -5.17
CA GLN A 185 13.87 -2.80 -4.18
C GLN A 185 14.10 -3.90 -3.13
N LEU A 186 15.16 -4.69 -3.33
CA LEU A 186 15.58 -5.78 -2.44
C LEU A 186 16.90 -5.50 -1.70
N ASN A 187 17.23 -4.24 -1.54
CA ASN A 187 18.39 -3.83 -0.76
C ASN A 187 18.09 -2.50 -0.04
N LEU A 188 19.00 -2.06 0.83
CA LEU A 188 18.79 -0.86 1.64
C LEU A 188 19.09 0.45 0.90
N VAL A 189 19.80 0.39 -0.23
CA VAL A 189 20.20 1.56 -1.00
C VAL A 189 19.14 1.78 -2.08
N PRO A 190 18.31 2.83 -2.00
CA PRO A 190 17.29 3.07 -3.01
C PRO A 190 17.92 3.05 -4.40
N GLN A 191 17.40 2.20 -5.29
CA GLN A 191 17.76 2.28 -6.70
C GLN A 191 17.07 3.52 -7.26
N VAL A 192 17.75 4.66 -7.16
CA VAL A 192 17.32 5.88 -7.84
C VAL A 192 17.46 5.58 -9.33
N ALA A 193 16.33 5.27 -9.98
CA ALA A 193 16.30 5.34 -11.43
C ALA A 193 16.64 6.79 -11.79
N SER A 194 17.62 6.98 -12.66
CA SER A 194 17.92 8.25 -13.31
C SER A 194 16.77 8.62 -14.27
N SER A 195 15.58 8.80 -13.73
CA SER A 195 14.44 9.40 -14.38
C SER A 195 14.18 10.70 -13.66
N ASN A 196 14.02 11.78 -14.41
CA ASN A 196 13.56 13.10 -13.96
C ASN A 196 12.13 13.05 -13.38
N ALA A 197 11.86 12.12 -12.46
CA ALA A 197 10.68 12.14 -11.62
C ALA A 197 11.03 13.13 -10.51
N GLY A 198 10.51 14.36 -10.65
CA GLY A 198 10.47 15.28 -9.53
C GLY A 198 9.97 14.51 -8.33
N PHE A 199 10.72 14.57 -7.23
CA PHE A 199 10.19 14.13 -5.95
C PHE A 199 8.83 14.81 -5.81
N ASP A 200 7.76 14.02 -5.73
CA ASP A 200 6.45 14.50 -5.29
C ASP A 200 6.68 15.04 -3.89
N CYS A 201 6.99 16.33 -3.84
CA CYS A 201 7.14 17.09 -2.63
C CYS A 201 5.73 17.08 -2.03
N LEU A 202 5.53 16.26 -1.00
CA LEU A 202 4.34 16.35 -0.16
C LEU A 202 4.17 17.84 0.17
N PRO A 203 3.06 18.50 -0.21
CA PRO A 203 2.85 19.93 0.02
C PRO A 203 3.00 20.32 1.51
N GLN A 204 2.85 19.33 2.39
CA GLN A 204 2.98 19.41 3.85
C GLN A 204 4.41 19.73 4.33
N LEU A 205 5.46 19.39 3.56
CA LEU A 205 6.85 19.69 3.92
C LEU A 205 7.27 21.11 3.54
N GLN A 206 6.54 21.80 2.65
CA GLN A 206 6.84 23.19 2.28
C GLN A 206 6.33 24.20 3.31
N LEU A 207 5.42 23.79 4.21
CA LEU A 207 4.84 24.66 5.24
C LEU A 207 5.72 24.78 6.49
N GLN A 208 6.69 23.86 6.71
CA GLN A 208 7.59 23.93 7.87
C GLN A 208 8.83 24.81 7.66
N ASN A 209 9.14 25.20 6.42
CA ASN A 209 10.31 26.05 6.11
C ASN A 209 9.99 27.55 6.02
N LYS A 210 8.77 27.98 6.39
CA LYS A 210 8.36 29.41 6.39
C LYS A 210 8.11 30.00 7.78
N VAL A 211 8.30 29.24 8.86
CA VAL A 211 8.11 29.74 10.23
C VAL A 211 9.36 29.42 11.04
N GLY A 212 10.39 30.25 10.88
CA GLY A 212 11.65 30.05 11.60
C GLY A 212 12.77 31.01 11.21
N ASN A 213 12.46 32.31 11.08
CA ASN A 213 13.45 33.37 11.22
C ASN A 213 13.08 34.17 12.47
N PHE A 214 13.67 33.81 13.59
CA PHE A 214 13.99 34.71 14.69
C PHE A 214 15.51 34.73 14.82
#